data_AF-A0A6A6GMC0-F1
#
_entry.id   AF-A0A6A6GMC0-F1
#
_cell.length_a   1.000
_cell.length_b   1.000
_cell.length_c   1.000
_cell.angle_alpha   90.00
_cell.angle_beta   90.00
_cell.angle_gamma   90.00
#
_symmetry.space_group_name_H-M   'P 1'
#
loop_
_entity.id
_entity.type
_entity.pdbx_description
1 polymer ?
#
loop_
_entity_poly.entity_id
_entity_poly.type
_entity_poly.pdbx_seq_one_letter_code
_entity_poly.pdbx_strand_id
1 'polypeptide(L)'
;MFVSTNDMGTVKESMDSLFAIQNKSTGQLPYAGDPFQLLIGPIYSPTYHMYNLIDIYDYYQYTQDLEYLQGKWEQWKFGLNFSLSFIDETGLFNATGSADWLRFGMGGHNIEANAILYYTLSTAMKLGAVLNDTVDMPRWRNASDYIKRGANELLWNATAGMYRDNETTSLMPQDGNSWAVIANLTESLEQSAQISSGLRSRWTAYGAPAPEASTAISPYVGGYEIQMHTLAGNVSASLDLIRLQWGFMLDDPRMTNSTFIEGYRNDGELKYAPYSNDPRISHSHGWATGPTSYLTFYVAGLQIVTAAGQTWRVAPQLGDLQRVDAGYQTPLGDFAAQTNATGNGGLSTDFSTPDGTEGSVAIPYPSCDGLLTLTRQVEHEACVTVEVKGQSQAKGNLEVAGIDGGLYRMVFECQS
;
A
#
# COMPACT_ATOMS: atom_id res chain seq x y z
N MET A 1 5.15 7.37 -8.21
CA MET A 1 5.62 8.76 -8.44
C MET A 1 6.71 9.17 -7.45
N PHE A 2 6.45 9.19 -6.13
CA PHE A 2 7.40 9.64 -5.09
C PHE A 2 8.80 9.02 -5.16
N VAL A 3 8.88 7.71 -5.38
CA VAL A 3 10.15 6.95 -5.41
C VAL A 3 10.73 6.76 -6.82
N SER A 4 10.27 7.56 -7.78
CA SER A 4 10.61 7.40 -9.19
C SER A 4 10.99 8.75 -9.80
N THR A 5 10.04 9.42 -10.46
CA THR A 5 10.28 10.72 -11.09
C THR A 5 10.29 11.89 -10.12
N ASN A 6 9.69 11.74 -8.93
CA ASN A 6 9.47 12.81 -7.96
C ASN A 6 8.73 14.04 -8.54
N ASP A 7 7.96 13.86 -9.61
CA ASP A 7 7.20 14.95 -10.25
C ASP A 7 5.91 15.24 -9.47
N MET A 8 6.05 16.04 -8.42
CA MET A 8 4.94 16.44 -7.54
C MET A 8 4.02 17.48 -8.19
N GLY A 9 4.52 18.22 -9.19
CA GLY A 9 3.70 19.17 -9.95
C GLY A 9 2.58 18.47 -10.70
N THR A 10 2.91 17.43 -11.46
CA THR A 10 1.92 16.64 -12.20
C THR A 10 0.93 15.93 -11.28
N VAL A 11 1.38 15.43 -10.11
CA VAL A 11 0.49 14.83 -9.10
C VAL A 11 -0.52 15.86 -8.58
N LYS A 12 -0.05 17.06 -8.21
CA LYS A 12 -0.91 18.16 -7.75
C LYS A 12 -1.94 18.57 -8.79
N GLU A 13 -1.54 18.79 -10.03
CA GLU A 13 -2.45 19.17 -11.12
C GLU A 13 -3.51 18.09 -11.40
N SER A 14 -3.13 16.81 -11.30
CA SER A 14 -4.07 15.68 -11.48
C SER A 14 -5.14 15.67 -10.38
N MET A 15 -4.75 15.87 -9.12
CA MET A 15 -5.69 16.01 -8.01
C MET A 15 -6.55 17.28 -8.16
N ASP A 16 -5.96 18.40 -8.57
CA ASP A 16 -6.69 19.64 -8.79
C ASP A 16 -7.78 19.49 -9.84
N SER A 17 -7.51 18.76 -10.93
CA SER A 17 -8.52 18.41 -11.94
C SER A 17 -9.72 17.65 -11.35
N LEU A 18 -9.47 16.68 -10.47
CA LEU A 18 -10.52 15.89 -9.81
C LEU A 18 -11.37 16.75 -8.86
N PHE A 19 -10.73 17.58 -8.04
CA PHE A 19 -11.41 18.42 -7.05
C PHE A 19 -12.12 19.63 -7.68
N ALA A 20 -11.65 20.13 -8.82
CA ALA A 20 -12.30 21.21 -9.56
C ALA A 20 -13.76 20.86 -9.91
N ILE A 21 -14.01 19.60 -10.25
CA ILE A 21 -15.31 19.07 -10.66
C ILE A 21 -16.02 18.25 -9.57
N GLN A 22 -15.57 18.34 -8.31
CA GLN A 22 -16.30 17.79 -7.17
C GLN A 22 -17.73 18.34 -7.12
N ASN A 23 -18.71 17.45 -6.95
CA ASN A 23 -20.11 17.84 -6.84
C ASN A 23 -20.32 18.77 -5.63
N LYS A 24 -20.75 20.01 -5.89
CA LYS A 24 -20.88 21.06 -4.86
C LYS A 24 -22.05 20.86 -3.90
N SER A 25 -22.98 19.94 -4.20
CA SER A 25 -24.15 19.65 -3.35
C SER A 25 -23.98 18.37 -2.54
N THR A 26 -23.18 17.41 -2.99
CA THR A 26 -23.01 16.12 -2.30
C THR A 26 -21.60 15.86 -1.79
N GLY A 27 -20.57 16.51 -2.32
CA GLY A 27 -19.17 16.21 -2.02
C GLY A 27 -18.59 15.07 -2.86
N GLN A 28 -19.40 14.45 -3.71
CA GLN A 28 -18.98 13.34 -4.58
C GLN A 28 -17.84 13.79 -5.52
N LEU A 29 -16.66 13.20 -5.33
CA LEU A 29 -15.56 13.22 -6.28
C LEU A 29 -15.80 12.25 -7.44
N PRO A 30 -15.26 12.57 -8.63
CA PRO A 30 -15.50 11.78 -9.83
C PRO A 30 -14.57 10.56 -9.95
N TYR A 31 -14.92 9.66 -10.87
CA TYR A 31 -14.06 8.55 -11.27
C TYR A 31 -12.75 8.99 -11.96
N ALA A 32 -12.81 10.06 -12.75
CA ALA A 32 -11.65 10.61 -13.45
C ALA A 32 -11.78 12.13 -13.62
N GLY A 33 -10.63 12.80 -13.77
CA GLY A 33 -10.53 14.25 -14.00
C GLY A 33 -10.96 14.68 -15.41
N ASP A 34 -10.87 15.97 -15.68
CA ASP A 34 -11.19 16.53 -16.99
C ASP A 34 -10.19 16.09 -18.08
N PRO A 35 -10.65 15.90 -19.34
CA PRO A 35 -12.00 16.11 -19.85
C PRO A 35 -12.87 14.83 -19.86
N PHE A 36 -12.53 13.79 -19.07
CA PHE A 36 -13.12 12.45 -19.21
C PHE A 36 -14.65 12.45 -19.10
N GLN A 37 -15.19 13.16 -18.11
CA GLN A 37 -16.64 13.28 -17.92
C GLN A 37 -17.35 14.04 -19.03
N LEU A 38 -16.66 14.95 -19.72
CA LEU A 38 -17.21 15.66 -20.88
C LEU A 38 -17.43 14.71 -22.06
N LEU A 39 -16.64 13.63 -22.14
CA LEU A 39 -16.68 12.68 -23.24
C LEU A 39 -17.68 11.55 -23.03
N ILE A 40 -17.78 11.02 -21.81
CA ILE A 40 -18.57 9.82 -21.53
C ILE A 40 -19.60 9.97 -20.40
N GLY A 41 -19.76 11.19 -19.87
CA GLY A 41 -20.68 11.50 -18.77
C GLY A 41 -20.08 11.27 -17.38
N PRO A 42 -20.79 11.70 -16.31
CA PRO A 42 -20.32 11.53 -14.95
C PRO A 42 -20.35 10.06 -14.54
N ILE A 43 -19.24 9.57 -13.99
CA ILE A 43 -19.12 8.22 -13.43
C ILE A 43 -18.73 8.34 -11.95
N TYR A 44 -19.43 7.58 -11.12
CA TYR A 44 -19.11 7.41 -9.71
C TYR A 44 -18.56 6.02 -9.47
N SER A 45 -17.38 5.97 -8.88
CA SER A 45 -16.79 4.76 -8.30
C SER A 45 -16.57 5.01 -6.81
N PRO A 46 -17.11 4.15 -5.93
CA PRO A 46 -16.88 4.25 -4.50
C PRO A 46 -15.39 4.24 -4.12
N THR A 47 -14.61 3.35 -4.71
CA THR A 47 -13.17 3.16 -4.43
C THR A 47 -12.35 4.35 -4.93
N TYR A 48 -12.53 4.78 -6.18
CA TYR A 48 -11.78 5.92 -6.73
C TYR A 48 -12.12 7.24 -6.05
N HIS A 49 -13.38 7.41 -5.61
CA HIS A 49 -13.74 8.54 -4.77
C HIS A 49 -12.87 8.62 -3.51
N MET A 50 -12.62 7.48 -2.84
CA MET A 50 -11.78 7.43 -1.64
C MET A 50 -10.29 7.48 -1.97
N TYR A 51 -9.83 6.93 -3.11
CA TYR A 51 -8.46 7.10 -3.56
C TYR A 51 -8.11 8.57 -3.78
N ASN A 52 -9.01 9.36 -4.38
CA ASN A 52 -8.81 10.79 -4.53
C ASN A 52 -8.62 11.53 -3.18
N LEU A 53 -9.22 11.02 -2.10
CA LEU A 53 -9.00 11.54 -0.74
C LEU A 53 -7.67 11.08 -0.16
N ILE A 54 -7.29 9.82 -0.40
CA ILE A 54 -5.98 9.27 0.01
C ILE A 54 -4.84 9.99 -0.70
N ASP A 55 -4.99 10.36 -1.98
CA ASP A 55 -3.98 11.08 -2.74
C ASP A 55 -3.61 12.42 -2.11
N ILE A 56 -4.58 13.15 -1.54
CA ILE A 56 -4.31 14.39 -0.79
C ILE A 56 -3.47 14.12 0.47
N TYR A 57 -3.76 13.02 1.17
CA TYR A 57 -2.96 12.60 2.32
C TYR A 57 -1.54 12.24 1.91
N ASP A 58 -1.38 11.38 0.89
CA ASP A 58 -0.07 10.93 0.42
C ASP A 58 0.76 12.10 -0.14
N TYR A 59 0.14 13.00 -0.92
CA TYR A 59 0.79 14.20 -1.40
C TYR A 59 1.32 15.04 -0.25
N TYR A 60 0.49 15.31 0.78
CA TYR A 60 0.96 16.03 1.97
C TYR A 60 2.07 15.27 2.69
N GLN A 61 1.96 13.94 2.84
CA GLN A 61 3.00 13.13 3.49
C GLN A 61 4.35 13.26 2.79
N TYR A 62 4.41 13.30 1.46
CA TYR A 62 5.70 13.38 0.75
C TYR A 62 6.19 14.80 0.47
N THR A 63 5.32 15.82 0.52
CA THR A 63 5.67 17.21 0.18
C THR A 63 5.66 18.17 1.36
N GLN A 64 4.99 17.84 2.46
CA GLN A 64 4.72 18.76 3.58
C GLN A 64 4.04 20.07 3.13
N ASP A 65 3.35 20.09 1.97
CA ASP A 65 2.66 21.26 1.42
C ASP A 65 1.38 21.56 2.24
N LEU A 66 1.57 22.21 3.38
CA LEU A 66 0.52 22.52 4.36
C LEU A 66 -0.49 23.52 3.79
N GLU A 67 -0.04 24.49 3.00
CA GLU A 67 -0.91 25.49 2.36
C GLU A 67 -1.88 24.80 1.39
N TYR A 68 -1.39 23.88 0.56
CA TYR A 68 -2.25 23.11 -0.31
C TYR A 68 -3.26 22.25 0.45
N LEU A 69 -2.81 21.52 1.49
CA LEU A 69 -3.69 20.73 2.33
C LEU A 69 -4.80 21.61 2.96
N GLN A 70 -4.44 22.76 3.54
CA GLN A 70 -5.39 23.71 4.11
C GLN A 70 -6.41 24.19 3.07
N GLY A 71 -5.94 24.52 1.85
CA GLY A 71 -6.80 24.95 0.75
C GLY A 71 -7.79 23.89 0.26
N LYS A 72 -7.48 22.60 0.45
CA LYS A 72 -8.34 21.47 0.07
C LYS A 72 -9.21 20.93 1.21
N TRP A 73 -8.90 21.29 2.46
CA TRP A 73 -9.44 20.60 3.63
C TRP A 73 -10.97 20.52 3.70
N GLU A 74 -11.67 21.63 3.43
CA GLU A 74 -13.14 21.63 3.45
C GLU A 74 -13.75 20.78 2.33
N GLN A 75 -13.16 20.79 1.14
CA GLN A 75 -13.60 19.92 0.03
C GLN A 75 -13.32 18.46 0.34
N TRP A 76 -12.17 18.18 0.96
CA TRP A 76 -11.77 16.85 1.40
C TRP A 76 -12.75 16.29 2.44
N LYS A 77 -13.07 17.06 3.50
CA LYS A 77 -14.07 16.68 4.51
C LYS A 77 -15.45 16.47 3.90
N PHE A 78 -15.83 17.29 2.92
CA PHE A 78 -17.11 17.14 2.24
C PHE A 78 -17.17 15.83 1.44
N GLY A 79 -16.08 15.46 0.77
CA GLY A 79 -15.94 14.15 0.12
C GLY A 79 -16.00 12.99 1.11
N LEU A 80 -15.26 13.05 2.22
CA LEU A 80 -15.34 12.00 3.24
C LEU A 80 -16.77 11.87 3.80
N ASN A 81 -17.45 12.99 4.06
CA ASN A 81 -18.84 13.00 4.53
C ASN A 81 -19.81 12.37 3.54
N PHE A 82 -19.56 12.47 2.23
CA PHE A 82 -20.32 11.75 1.22
C PHE A 82 -20.24 10.24 1.45
N SER A 83 -19.03 9.69 1.55
CA SER A 83 -18.84 8.24 1.81
C SER A 83 -19.45 7.81 3.14
N LEU A 84 -19.26 8.60 4.21
CA LEU A 84 -19.84 8.33 5.52
C LEU A 84 -21.38 8.32 5.53
N SER A 85 -22.02 9.00 4.58
CA SER A 85 -23.50 9.05 4.49
C SER A 85 -24.13 7.74 4.02
N PHE A 86 -23.32 6.81 3.50
CA PHE A 86 -23.76 5.47 3.08
C PHE A 86 -23.39 4.37 4.08
N ILE A 87 -22.90 4.73 5.27
CA ILE A 87 -22.80 3.76 6.36
C ILE A 87 -24.21 3.50 6.88
N ASP A 88 -24.67 2.25 6.81
CA ASP A 88 -26.01 1.86 7.23
C ASP A 88 -26.01 1.24 8.64
N GLU A 89 -27.16 0.68 9.05
CA GLU A 89 -27.35 0.10 10.38
C GLU A 89 -26.43 -1.08 10.71
N THR A 90 -25.81 -1.71 9.71
CA THR A 90 -24.81 -2.76 9.91
C THR A 90 -23.47 -2.21 10.38
N GLY A 91 -23.27 -0.89 10.25
CA GLY A 91 -21.99 -0.24 10.50
C GLY A 91 -21.00 -0.33 9.32
N LEU A 92 -21.39 -0.99 8.22
CA LEU A 92 -20.63 -1.06 6.99
C LEU A 92 -21.04 0.04 6.01
N PHE A 93 -20.08 0.44 5.18
CA PHE A 93 -20.30 1.30 4.03
C PHE A 93 -20.98 0.51 2.92
N ASN A 94 -22.19 0.94 2.56
CA ASN A 94 -22.95 0.42 1.43
C ASN A 94 -22.55 1.16 0.14
N ALA A 95 -21.67 0.53 -0.64
CA ALA A 95 -21.15 1.07 -1.88
C ALA A 95 -22.27 1.17 -2.95
N THR A 96 -22.77 2.39 -3.19
CA THR A 96 -23.81 2.66 -4.19
C THR A 96 -23.18 3.07 -5.54
N GLY A 97 -22.65 2.11 -6.29
CA GLY A 97 -22.04 2.33 -7.60
C GLY A 97 -21.35 1.06 -8.06
N SER A 98 -21.27 0.83 -9.37
CA SER A 98 -20.68 -0.39 -9.94
C SER A 98 -19.34 -0.17 -10.65
N ALA A 99 -18.93 1.10 -10.83
CA ALA A 99 -17.68 1.41 -11.51
C ALA A 99 -16.47 1.25 -10.59
N ASP A 100 -15.38 0.73 -11.15
CA ASP A 100 -14.09 0.53 -10.47
C ASP A 100 -12.98 0.26 -11.50
N TRP A 101 -11.87 -0.37 -11.10
CA TRP A 101 -10.70 -0.75 -11.90
C TRP A 101 -10.96 -1.80 -13.00
N LEU A 102 -12.23 -2.03 -13.38
CA LEU A 102 -12.72 -3.05 -14.31
C LEU A 102 -13.01 -4.43 -13.69
N ARG A 103 -13.20 -4.48 -12.37
CA ARG A 103 -13.81 -5.63 -11.69
C ARG A 103 -15.33 -5.72 -11.90
N PHE A 104 -15.87 -6.89 -11.60
CA PHE A 104 -17.29 -7.20 -11.53
C PHE A 104 -17.75 -7.25 -10.06
N GLY A 105 -19.07 -7.13 -9.85
CA GLY A 105 -19.68 -7.34 -8.53
C GLY A 105 -19.50 -6.19 -7.52
N MET A 106 -18.95 -5.03 -7.93
CA MET A 106 -18.88 -3.86 -7.07
C MET A 106 -20.29 -3.39 -6.64
N GLY A 107 -20.46 -3.16 -5.34
CA GLY A 107 -21.71 -2.72 -4.71
C GLY A 107 -21.98 -3.38 -3.36
N GLY A 108 -22.95 -2.85 -2.61
CA GLY A 108 -23.32 -3.37 -1.28
C GLY A 108 -22.21 -3.18 -0.25
N HIS A 109 -22.12 -4.04 0.76
CA HIS A 109 -21.01 -4.05 1.72
C HIS A 109 -19.76 -4.70 1.13
N ASN A 110 -19.28 -4.09 0.05
CA ASN A 110 -18.10 -4.55 -0.64
C ASN A 110 -16.86 -4.44 0.28
N ILE A 111 -16.12 -5.54 0.44
CA ILE A 111 -14.97 -5.61 1.37
C ILE A 111 -13.82 -4.69 0.97
N GLU A 112 -13.52 -4.56 -0.33
CA GLU A 112 -12.50 -3.63 -0.82
C GLU A 112 -12.87 -2.19 -0.46
N ALA A 113 -14.09 -1.77 -0.77
CA ALA A 113 -14.57 -0.43 -0.48
C ALA A 113 -14.58 -0.14 1.04
N ASN A 114 -14.99 -1.10 1.88
CA ASN A 114 -14.96 -0.94 3.33
C ASN A 114 -13.54 -0.85 3.89
N ALA A 115 -12.61 -1.65 3.37
CA ALA A 115 -11.20 -1.60 3.76
C ALA A 115 -10.56 -0.25 3.36
N ILE A 116 -10.85 0.26 2.16
CA ILE A 116 -10.38 1.57 1.72
C ILE A 116 -10.98 2.68 2.59
N LEU A 117 -12.28 2.66 2.91
CA LEU A 117 -12.88 3.68 3.78
C LEU A 117 -12.27 3.66 5.19
N TYR A 118 -12.02 2.47 5.74
CA TYR A 118 -11.33 2.31 7.03
C TYR A 118 -9.93 2.95 6.98
N TYR A 119 -9.18 2.72 5.91
CA TYR A 119 -7.89 3.38 5.70
C TYR A 119 -8.03 4.91 5.57
N THR A 120 -8.99 5.40 4.78
CA THR A 120 -9.26 6.83 4.61
C THR A 120 -9.65 7.51 5.93
N LEU A 121 -10.36 6.83 6.84
CA LEU A 121 -10.66 7.38 8.17
C LEU A 121 -9.41 7.50 9.04
N SER A 122 -8.45 6.58 8.89
CA SER A 122 -7.14 6.70 9.53
C SER A 122 -6.37 7.92 9.01
N THR A 123 -6.38 8.14 7.70
CA THR A 123 -5.75 9.34 7.11
C THR A 123 -6.47 10.63 7.52
N ALA A 124 -7.81 10.60 7.65
CA ALA A 124 -8.63 11.71 8.16
C ALA A 124 -8.15 12.18 9.53
N MET A 125 -7.98 11.24 10.47
CA MET A 125 -7.53 11.55 11.83
C MET A 125 -6.10 12.10 11.84
N LYS A 126 -5.20 11.60 10.98
CA LYS A 126 -3.84 12.14 10.86
C LYS A 126 -3.85 13.57 10.31
N LEU A 127 -4.62 13.84 9.25
CA LEU A 127 -4.73 15.18 8.66
C LEU A 127 -5.42 16.17 9.62
N GLY A 128 -6.48 15.76 10.31
CA GLY A 128 -7.15 16.58 11.31
C GLY A 128 -6.22 16.98 12.46
N ALA A 129 -5.33 16.08 12.89
CA ALA A 129 -4.31 16.41 13.89
C ALA A 129 -3.30 17.45 13.36
N VAL A 130 -2.83 17.28 12.12
CA VAL A 130 -1.93 18.24 11.45
C VAL A 130 -2.55 19.64 11.36
N LEU A 131 -3.84 19.71 11.02
CA LEU A 131 -4.57 20.96 10.84
C LEU A 131 -5.16 21.53 12.13
N ASN A 132 -5.00 20.82 13.25
CA ASN A 132 -5.66 21.12 14.52
C ASN A 132 -7.20 21.22 14.41
N ASP A 133 -7.79 20.50 13.45
CA ASP A 133 -9.24 20.35 13.27
C ASP A 133 -9.64 18.93 13.71
N THR A 134 -10.02 18.83 14.98
CA THR A 134 -10.25 17.55 15.66
C THR A 134 -11.73 17.28 15.96
N VAL A 135 -12.63 18.18 15.52
CA VAL A 135 -14.06 18.15 15.87
C VAL A 135 -14.74 16.84 15.45
N ASP A 136 -14.41 16.33 14.26
CA ASP A 136 -15.00 15.11 13.71
C ASP A 136 -14.28 13.82 14.13
N MET A 137 -13.14 13.89 14.84
CA MET A 137 -12.36 12.69 15.21
C MET A 137 -13.17 11.64 15.97
N PRO A 138 -14.04 11.97 16.94
CA PRO A 138 -14.87 10.97 17.60
C PRO A 138 -15.81 10.24 16.63
N ARG A 139 -16.37 10.96 15.65
CA ARG A 139 -17.23 10.38 14.61
C ARG A 139 -16.45 9.45 13.69
N TRP A 140 -15.25 9.85 13.25
CA TRP A 140 -14.40 9.02 12.40
C TRP A 140 -13.89 7.76 13.11
N ARG A 141 -13.51 7.88 14.39
CA ARG A 141 -13.13 6.72 15.21
C ARG A 141 -14.28 5.74 15.35
N ASN A 142 -15.47 6.25 15.70
CA ASN A 142 -16.66 5.43 15.82
C ASN A 142 -17.01 4.70 14.51
N ALA A 143 -16.96 5.41 13.37
CA ALA A 143 -17.16 4.78 12.05
C ALA A 143 -16.10 3.69 11.76
N SER A 144 -14.83 3.96 12.08
CA SER A 144 -13.75 2.98 11.92
C SER A 144 -14.00 1.71 12.74
N ASP A 145 -14.41 1.86 14.01
CA ASP A 145 -14.69 0.74 14.90
C ASP A 145 -15.88 -0.11 14.40
N TYR A 146 -16.93 0.53 13.87
CA TYR A 146 -18.07 -0.17 13.28
C TYR A 146 -17.71 -0.88 11.98
N ILE A 147 -16.96 -0.24 11.08
CA ILE A 147 -16.52 -0.88 9.82
C ILE A 147 -15.67 -2.11 10.11
N LYS A 148 -14.68 -1.98 11.01
CA LYS A 148 -13.82 -3.11 11.39
C LYS A 148 -14.62 -4.26 11.99
N ARG A 149 -15.55 -3.96 12.88
CA ARG A 149 -16.43 -4.98 13.47
C ARG A 149 -17.31 -5.64 12.42
N GLY A 150 -18.05 -4.86 11.64
CA GLY A 150 -18.96 -5.35 10.62
C GLY A 150 -18.25 -6.23 9.58
N ALA A 151 -17.05 -5.86 9.15
CA ALA A 151 -16.30 -6.62 8.15
C ALA A 151 -15.87 -7.99 8.71
N ASN A 152 -15.43 -8.03 9.98
CA ASN A 152 -15.03 -9.27 10.63
C ASN A 152 -16.22 -10.15 11.06
N GLU A 153 -17.36 -9.57 11.40
CA GLU A 153 -18.56 -10.32 11.79
C GLU A 153 -19.35 -10.85 10.57
N LEU A 154 -19.46 -10.05 9.52
CA LEU A 154 -20.35 -10.34 8.38
C LEU A 154 -19.62 -10.91 7.16
N LEU A 155 -18.38 -10.49 6.91
CA LEU A 155 -17.66 -10.79 5.66
C LEU A 155 -16.54 -11.82 5.84
N TRP A 156 -15.93 -11.92 7.02
CA TRP A 156 -14.87 -12.90 7.29
C TRP A 156 -15.40 -14.34 7.23
N ASN A 157 -14.74 -15.21 6.47
CA ASN A 157 -15.02 -16.63 6.44
C ASN A 157 -13.86 -17.43 7.03
N ALA A 158 -14.00 -17.85 8.28
CA ALA A 158 -12.96 -18.59 9.01
C ALA A 158 -12.57 -19.93 8.35
N THR A 159 -13.46 -20.59 7.61
CA THR A 159 -13.12 -21.83 6.89
C THR A 159 -12.27 -21.55 5.65
N ALA A 160 -12.55 -20.46 4.96
CA ALA A 160 -11.77 -20.05 3.80
C ALA A 160 -10.48 -19.30 4.19
N GLY A 161 -10.42 -18.75 5.40
CA GLY A 161 -9.31 -17.90 5.84
C GLY A 161 -9.23 -16.56 5.11
N MET A 162 -10.37 -16.06 4.59
CA MET A 162 -10.47 -14.86 3.75
C MET A 162 -11.84 -14.18 3.94
N TYR A 163 -11.90 -12.90 3.61
CA TYR A 163 -13.16 -12.15 3.52
C TYR A 163 -13.87 -12.45 2.19
N ARG A 164 -15.19 -12.59 2.27
CA ARG A 164 -16.09 -12.59 1.12
C ARG A 164 -16.21 -11.18 0.56
N ASP A 165 -16.51 -11.10 -0.74
CA ASP A 165 -16.66 -9.83 -1.44
C ASP A 165 -17.81 -8.99 -0.88
N ASN A 166 -18.94 -9.63 -0.58
CA ASN A 166 -20.07 -9.12 0.22
C ASN A 166 -20.91 -10.32 0.71
N GLU A 167 -22.00 -10.07 1.44
CA GLU A 167 -22.85 -11.10 2.06
C GLU A 167 -23.62 -11.96 1.03
N THR A 168 -23.78 -11.48 -0.20
CA THR A 168 -24.59 -12.13 -1.23
C THR A 168 -23.83 -13.12 -2.09
N THR A 169 -22.51 -13.27 -1.86
CA THR A 169 -21.62 -14.09 -2.68
C THR A 169 -20.69 -14.95 -1.83
N SER A 170 -20.11 -15.97 -2.47
CA SER A 170 -19.00 -16.77 -1.93
C SER A 170 -17.64 -16.37 -2.50
N LEU A 171 -17.61 -15.36 -3.38
CA LEU A 171 -16.39 -14.80 -3.96
C LEU A 171 -15.49 -14.28 -2.84
N MET A 172 -14.21 -14.62 -2.89
CA MET A 172 -13.18 -14.14 -1.98
C MET A 172 -12.22 -13.32 -2.83
N PRO A 173 -12.41 -12.00 -2.96
CA PRO A 173 -11.75 -11.20 -3.98
C PRO A 173 -10.28 -10.96 -3.64
N GLN A 174 -9.43 -10.79 -4.65
CA GLN A 174 -8.01 -10.49 -4.48
C GLN A 174 -7.83 -9.08 -3.92
N ASP A 175 -8.54 -8.10 -4.49
CA ASP A 175 -8.46 -6.69 -4.12
C ASP A 175 -8.82 -6.43 -2.66
N GLY A 176 -9.99 -6.86 -2.22
CA GLY A 176 -10.49 -6.55 -0.90
C GLY A 176 -9.82 -7.35 0.21
N ASN A 177 -9.34 -8.56 -0.07
CA ASN A 177 -8.48 -9.27 0.89
C ASN A 177 -7.10 -8.61 1.00
N SER A 178 -6.53 -8.11 -0.11
CA SER A 178 -5.29 -7.34 -0.08
C SER A 178 -5.46 -6.05 0.72
N TRP A 179 -6.52 -5.28 0.43
CA TRP A 179 -6.84 -4.05 1.12
C TRP A 179 -7.18 -4.25 2.59
N ALA A 180 -7.86 -5.33 2.98
CA ALA A 180 -8.16 -5.61 4.38
C ALA A 180 -6.90 -5.72 5.25
N VAL A 181 -5.81 -6.26 4.70
CA VAL A 181 -4.51 -6.30 5.41
C VAL A 181 -3.80 -4.94 5.35
N ILE A 182 -3.75 -4.29 4.18
CA ILE A 182 -3.10 -2.97 4.01
C ILE A 182 -3.73 -1.93 4.95
N ALA A 183 -5.06 -1.94 5.05
CA ALA A 183 -5.82 -1.04 5.90
C ALA A 183 -5.74 -1.40 7.39
N ASN A 184 -5.15 -2.55 7.77
CA ASN A 184 -5.20 -3.12 9.11
C ASN A 184 -6.64 -3.38 9.61
N LEU A 185 -7.52 -3.82 8.72
CA LEU A 185 -8.91 -4.19 9.01
C LEU A 185 -9.00 -5.56 9.71
N THR A 186 -8.01 -6.44 9.50
CA THR A 186 -7.91 -7.73 10.20
C THR A 186 -7.82 -7.57 11.72
N GLU A 187 -8.36 -8.53 12.47
CA GLU A 187 -8.30 -8.59 13.94
C GLU A 187 -6.98 -9.15 14.47
N SER A 188 -6.25 -9.92 13.65
CA SER A 188 -5.01 -10.56 14.08
C SER A 188 -4.02 -10.78 12.93
N LEU A 189 -2.73 -10.90 13.28
CA LEU A 189 -1.68 -11.32 12.35
C LEU A 189 -1.93 -12.71 11.75
N GLU A 190 -2.70 -13.56 12.45
CA GLU A 190 -3.06 -14.88 11.96
C GLU A 190 -4.04 -14.79 10.79
N GLN A 191 -5.03 -13.90 10.85
CA GLN A 191 -5.92 -13.64 9.71
C GLN A 191 -5.13 -13.09 8.52
N SER A 192 -4.22 -12.14 8.75
CA SER A 192 -3.35 -11.63 7.67
C SER A 192 -2.52 -12.75 7.03
N ALA A 193 -1.96 -13.66 7.83
CA ALA A 193 -1.20 -14.81 7.34
C ALA A 193 -2.07 -15.82 6.57
N GLN A 194 -3.33 -16.02 7.00
CA GLN A 194 -4.30 -16.87 6.29
C GLN A 194 -4.67 -16.28 4.93
N ILE A 195 -4.91 -14.97 4.85
CA ILE A 195 -5.16 -14.27 3.57
C ILE A 195 -3.95 -14.43 2.64
N SER A 196 -2.74 -14.16 3.16
CA SER A 196 -1.49 -14.32 2.42
C SER A 196 -1.32 -15.73 1.84
N SER A 197 -1.59 -16.77 2.65
CA SER A 197 -1.53 -18.16 2.20
C SER A 197 -2.64 -18.50 1.19
N GLY A 198 -3.86 -17.99 1.43
CA GLY A 198 -5.03 -18.21 0.59
C GLY A 198 -4.89 -17.62 -0.80
N LEU A 199 -4.43 -16.38 -0.93
CA LEU A 199 -4.19 -15.74 -2.22
C LEU A 199 -3.02 -16.40 -2.97
N ARG A 200 -1.90 -16.66 -2.28
CA ARG A 200 -0.75 -17.38 -2.86
C ARG A 200 -1.13 -18.74 -3.44
N SER A 201 -2.04 -19.47 -2.79
CA SER A 201 -2.47 -20.80 -3.26
C SER A 201 -3.18 -20.79 -4.61
N ARG A 202 -3.65 -19.62 -5.09
CA ARG A 202 -4.39 -19.47 -6.36
C ARG A 202 -3.53 -19.12 -7.54
N TRP A 203 -2.27 -18.76 -7.32
CA TRP A 203 -1.39 -18.31 -8.39
C TRP A 203 -1.30 -19.36 -9.51
N THR A 204 -1.31 -18.87 -10.74
CA THR A 204 -1.09 -19.69 -11.92
C THR A 204 0.36 -19.58 -12.37
N ALA A 205 0.73 -20.24 -13.47
CA ALA A 205 2.04 -20.06 -14.09
C ALA A 205 2.30 -18.63 -14.60
N TYR A 206 1.29 -17.75 -14.57
CA TYR A 206 1.35 -16.42 -15.17
C TYR A 206 1.10 -15.29 -14.17
N GLY A 207 0.86 -15.58 -12.88
CA GLY A 207 0.64 -14.56 -11.85
C GLY A 207 -0.58 -14.82 -10.96
N ALA A 208 -1.00 -13.77 -10.24
CA ALA A 208 -2.08 -13.84 -9.27
C ALA A 208 -3.44 -13.52 -9.92
N PRO A 209 -4.38 -14.48 -10.01
CA PRO A 209 -5.68 -14.24 -10.61
C PRO A 209 -6.58 -13.38 -9.71
N ALA A 210 -7.33 -12.47 -10.35
CA ALA A 210 -8.36 -11.64 -9.73
C ALA A 210 -9.75 -12.23 -10.05
N PRO A 211 -10.33 -13.10 -9.20
CA PRO A 211 -11.60 -13.76 -9.49
C PRO A 211 -12.78 -12.77 -9.59
N GLU A 212 -12.69 -11.61 -8.95
CA GLU A 212 -13.60 -10.48 -9.10
C GLU A 212 -13.57 -9.85 -10.50
N ALA A 213 -12.58 -10.17 -11.33
CA ALA A 213 -12.50 -9.82 -12.75
C ALA A 213 -12.49 -11.08 -13.64
N SER A 214 -13.24 -12.11 -13.24
CA SER A 214 -13.35 -13.40 -13.97
C SER A 214 -11.99 -14.11 -14.06
N THR A 215 -11.50 -14.38 -15.27
CA THR A 215 -10.22 -15.08 -15.51
C THR A 215 -9.03 -14.13 -15.59
N ALA A 216 -9.17 -12.87 -15.16
CA ALA A 216 -8.11 -11.88 -15.33
C ALA A 216 -6.97 -12.03 -14.31
N ILE A 217 -5.79 -11.61 -14.72
CA ILE A 217 -4.70 -11.15 -13.85
C ILE A 217 -4.58 -9.65 -14.08
N SER A 218 -4.65 -8.89 -12.99
CA SER A 218 -4.55 -7.43 -13.00
C SER A 218 -3.31 -6.99 -12.21
N PRO A 219 -2.28 -6.43 -12.86
CA PRO A 219 -1.13 -5.85 -12.19
C PRO A 219 -1.46 -4.71 -11.23
N TYR A 220 -2.61 -4.06 -11.41
CA TYR A 220 -3.14 -3.09 -10.44
C TYR A 220 -3.36 -3.77 -9.08
N VAL A 221 -4.16 -4.84 -9.04
CA VAL A 221 -4.44 -5.58 -7.80
C VAL A 221 -3.23 -6.37 -7.31
N GLY A 222 -2.45 -6.93 -8.23
CA GLY A 222 -1.17 -7.58 -7.89
C GLY A 222 -0.22 -6.64 -7.15
N GLY A 223 -0.23 -5.34 -7.47
CA GLY A 223 0.52 -4.32 -6.75
C GLY A 223 0.10 -4.13 -5.29
N TYR A 224 -1.16 -4.39 -4.95
CA TYR A 224 -1.62 -4.44 -3.56
C TYR A 224 -1.29 -5.79 -2.89
N GLU A 225 -1.42 -6.90 -3.62
CA GLU A 225 -1.11 -8.24 -3.08
C GLU A 225 0.35 -8.37 -2.63
N ILE A 226 1.32 -7.84 -3.39
CA ILE A 226 2.74 -7.86 -2.97
C ILE A 226 2.97 -7.06 -1.68
N GLN A 227 2.24 -5.98 -1.47
CA GLN A 227 2.34 -5.20 -0.22
C GLN A 227 1.70 -5.97 0.93
N MET A 228 0.50 -6.54 0.70
CA MET A 228 -0.22 -7.35 1.67
C MET A 228 0.63 -8.52 2.17
N HIS A 229 1.29 -9.26 1.29
CA HIS A 229 2.11 -10.40 1.68
C HIS A 229 3.20 -10.00 2.68
N THR A 230 3.91 -8.89 2.43
CA THR A 230 4.93 -8.40 3.36
C THR A 230 4.33 -7.89 4.67
N LEU A 231 3.19 -7.19 4.63
CA LEU A 231 2.46 -6.78 5.84
C LEU A 231 1.93 -7.97 6.64
N ALA A 232 1.64 -9.10 5.99
CA ALA A 232 1.32 -10.37 6.62
C ALA A 232 2.55 -11.17 7.10
N GLY A 233 3.76 -10.60 7.00
CA GLY A 233 5.02 -11.22 7.42
C GLY A 233 5.59 -12.24 6.43
N ASN A 234 5.17 -12.20 5.15
CA ASN A 234 5.57 -13.14 4.10
C ASN A 234 6.27 -12.43 2.94
N VAL A 235 7.42 -11.80 3.20
CA VAL A 235 8.23 -11.11 2.18
C VAL A 235 8.60 -12.02 0.99
N SER A 236 8.80 -13.32 1.24
CA SER A 236 9.13 -14.28 0.19
C SER A 236 7.98 -14.42 -0.82
N ALA A 237 6.71 -14.44 -0.37
CA ALA A 237 5.57 -14.44 -1.29
C ALA A 237 5.55 -13.19 -2.17
N SER A 238 5.80 -12.02 -1.60
CA SER A 238 5.87 -10.78 -2.37
C SER A 238 6.93 -10.84 -3.49
N LEU A 239 8.14 -11.31 -3.16
CA LEU A 239 9.24 -11.45 -4.13
C LEU A 239 8.95 -12.54 -5.17
N ASP A 240 8.37 -13.67 -4.75
CA ASP A 240 7.94 -14.75 -5.65
C ASP A 240 6.90 -14.26 -6.66
N LEU A 241 5.90 -13.49 -6.22
CA LEU A 241 4.89 -12.93 -7.11
C LEU A 241 5.48 -11.90 -8.07
N ILE A 242 6.43 -11.06 -7.62
CA ILE A 242 7.16 -10.14 -8.51
C ILE A 242 7.85 -10.92 -9.64
N ARG A 243 8.62 -11.95 -9.28
CA ARG A 243 9.33 -12.79 -10.26
C ARG A 243 8.39 -13.52 -11.20
N LEU A 244 7.25 -14.02 -10.68
CA LEU A 244 6.26 -14.76 -11.46
C LEU A 244 5.50 -13.83 -12.44
N GLN A 245 4.82 -12.82 -11.90
CA GLN A 245 3.89 -11.99 -12.66
C GLN A 245 4.61 -10.90 -13.46
N TRP A 246 5.51 -10.14 -12.84
CA TRP A 246 6.24 -9.10 -13.58
C TRP A 246 7.37 -9.68 -14.43
N GLY A 247 7.97 -10.81 -14.03
CA GLY A 247 8.88 -11.54 -14.91
C GLY A 247 8.17 -12.02 -16.18
N PHE A 248 6.95 -12.57 -16.06
CA PHE A 248 6.13 -12.90 -17.23
C PHE A 248 5.83 -11.68 -18.11
N MET A 249 5.38 -10.57 -17.51
CA MET A 249 5.08 -9.34 -18.26
C MET A 249 6.30 -8.71 -18.93
N LEU A 250 7.51 -8.98 -18.43
CA LEU A 250 8.75 -8.48 -19.00
C LEU A 250 9.26 -9.38 -20.14
N ASP A 251 9.36 -10.68 -19.89
CA ASP A 251 10.18 -11.59 -20.71
C ASP A 251 9.38 -12.45 -21.70
N ASP A 252 8.05 -12.58 -21.56
CA ASP A 252 7.27 -13.42 -22.48
C ASP A 252 7.27 -12.83 -23.90
N PRO A 253 7.43 -13.64 -24.97
CA PRO A 253 7.48 -13.15 -26.36
C PRO A 253 6.24 -12.38 -26.84
N ARG A 254 5.11 -12.48 -26.13
CA ARG A 254 3.89 -11.73 -26.41
C ARG A 254 3.92 -10.30 -25.85
N MET A 255 4.86 -9.99 -24.97
CA MET A 255 4.98 -8.71 -24.28
C MET A 255 5.94 -7.75 -25.00
N THR A 256 6.10 -6.54 -24.46
CA THR A 256 6.90 -5.48 -25.08
C THR A 256 8.36 -5.46 -24.64
N ASN A 257 8.73 -6.23 -23.61
CA ASN A 257 10.06 -6.22 -23.00
C ASN A 257 10.59 -4.81 -22.65
N SER A 258 9.67 -3.90 -22.32
CA SER A 258 10.00 -2.48 -22.05
C SER A 258 8.94 -1.75 -21.22
N THR A 259 7.71 -2.24 -21.21
CA THR A 259 6.58 -1.66 -20.48
C THR A 259 5.72 -2.76 -19.88
N PHE A 260 4.89 -2.42 -18.90
CA PHE A 260 3.97 -3.37 -18.27
C PHE A 260 2.54 -3.21 -18.79
N ILE A 261 1.89 -4.35 -19.04
CA ILE A 261 0.54 -4.44 -19.58
C ILE A 261 -0.52 -4.11 -18.52
N GLU A 262 -1.68 -3.64 -18.99
CA GLU A 262 -2.85 -3.28 -18.19
C GLU A 262 -3.47 -4.49 -17.48
N GLY A 263 -3.55 -5.63 -18.15
CA GLY A 263 -4.15 -6.85 -17.63
C GLY A 263 -4.13 -7.92 -18.71
N TYR A 264 -4.26 -9.18 -18.30
CA TYR A 264 -4.23 -10.33 -19.19
C TYR A 264 -4.98 -11.50 -18.56
N ARG A 265 -5.06 -12.65 -19.24
CA ARG A 265 -5.80 -13.80 -18.75
C ARG A 265 -4.90 -14.67 -17.89
N ASN A 266 -5.49 -15.37 -16.93
CA ASN A 266 -4.77 -16.24 -15.99
C ASN A 266 -4.10 -17.47 -16.61
N ASP A 267 -4.23 -17.69 -17.92
CA ASP A 267 -3.49 -18.65 -18.75
C ASP A 267 -2.43 -17.98 -19.65
N GLY A 268 -2.15 -16.69 -19.43
CA GLY A 268 -1.15 -15.90 -20.13
C GLY A 268 -1.59 -15.37 -21.50
N GLU A 269 -2.78 -15.70 -22.00
CA GLU A 269 -3.27 -15.06 -23.23
C GLU A 269 -3.44 -13.55 -23.05
N LEU A 270 -3.13 -12.78 -24.10
CA LEU A 270 -3.37 -11.34 -24.18
C LEU A 270 -4.86 -11.04 -24.38
N LYS A 271 -5.65 -11.50 -23.41
CA LYS A 271 -7.09 -11.28 -23.30
C LYS A 271 -7.37 -10.74 -21.92
N TYR A 272 -8.21 -9.74 -21.84
CA TYR A 272 -8.57 -9.15 -20.56
C TYR A 272 -10.08 -9.20 -20.44
N ALA A 273 -10.58 -10.00 -19.49
CA ALA A 273 -12.01 -10.34 -19.38
C ALA A 273 -12.96 -9.12 -19.38
N PRO A 274 -12.60 -7.95 -18.84
CA PRO A 274 -13.44 -6.76 -18.93
C PRO A 274 -13.60 -6.17 -20.34
N TYR A 275 -12.74 -6.53 -21.29
CA TYR A 275 -12.81 -6.10 -22.67
C TYR A 275 -13.37 -7.18 -23.59
N SER A 276 -14.29 -6.78 -24.46
CA SER A 276 -14.79 -7.63 -25.56
C SER A 276 -13.89 -7.60 -26.81
N ASN A 277 -12.87 -6.74 -26.82
CA ASN A 277 -11.98 -6.52 -27.95
C ASN A 277 -10.51 -6.43 -27.48
N ASP A 278 -9.77 -7.53 -27.64
CA ASP A 278 -8.40 -7.69 -27.14
C ASP A 278 -7.41 -6.57 -27.55
N PRO A 279 -7.44 -6.01 -28.78
CA PRO A 279 -6.57 -4.88 -29.15
C PRO A 279 -6.74 -3.60 -28.31
N ARG A 280 -7.72 -3.53 -27.40
CA ARG A 280 -7.86 -2.41 -26.45
C ARG A 280 -6.90 -2.48 -25.27
N ILE A 281 -6.35 -3.65 -24.98
CA ILE A 281 -5.48 -3.86 -23.81
C ILE A 281 -4.23 -2.98 -23.99
N SER A 282 -4.02 -2.06 -23.05
CA SER A 282 -2.81 -1.24 -23.06
C SER A 282 -1.61 -2.08 -22.67
N HIS A 283 -0.56 -2.06 -23.49
CA HIS A 283 0.72 -2.70 -23.17
C HIS A 283 1.67 -1.79 -22.36
N SER A 284 1.21 -0.59 -21.98
CA SER A 284 1.98 0.36 -21.18
C SER A 284 1.05 1.09 -20.23
N HIS A 285 0.73 0.44 -19.11
CA HIS A 285 -0.22 0.94 -18.14
C HIS A 285 0.45 1.24 -16.79
N GLY A 286 0.39 2.51 -16.36
CA GLY A 286 1.09 2.99 -15.17
C GLY A 286 0.69 2.28 -13.87
N TRP A 287 -0.54 1.76 -13.80
CA TRP A 287 -1.02 1.01 -12.63
C TRP A 287 -0.28 -0.31 -12.38
N ALA A 288 0.53 -0.77 -13.34
CA ALA A 288 1.25 -2.03 -13.28
C ALA A 288 2.63 -1.86 -12.63
N THR A 289 2.92 -0.70 -12.06
CA THR A 289 4.24 -0.34 -11.53
C THR A 289 4.38 -0.53 -10.01
N GLY A 290 3.47 -1.31 -9.39
CA GLY A 290 3.51 -1.66 -7.96
C GLY A 290 4.89 -2.08 -7.40
N PRO A 291 5.73 -2.87 -8.13
CA PRO A 291 7.04 -3.26 -7.64
C PRO A 291 7.97 -2.07 -7.35
N THR A 292 7.82 -0.95 -8.05
CA THR A 292 8.68 0.23 -7.86
C THR A 292 8.57 0.79 -6.44
N SER A 293 7.35 1.05 -5.96
CA SER A 293 7.15 1.49 -4.57
C SER A 293 7.40 0.37 -3.57
N TYR A 294 6.99 -0.86 -3.91
CA TYR A 294 7.17 -2.00 -3.03
C TYR A 294 8.65 -2.26 -2.70
N LEU A 295 9.53 -2.31 -3.71
CA LEU A 295 10.96 -2.59 -3.52
C LEU A 295 11.63 -1.49 -2.68
N THR A 296 11.23 -0.23 -2.86
CA THR A 296 11.78 0.89 -2.08
C THR A 296 11.28 0.89 -0.64
N PHE A 297 9.97 0.76 -0.42
CA PHE A 297 9.38 0.94 0.91
C PHE A 297 9.47 -0.30 1.80
N TYR A 298 9.43 -1.50 1.22
CA TYR A 298 9.37 -2.75 1.98
C TYR A 298 10.66 -3.56 1.90
N VAL A 299 11.30 -3.66 0.73
CA VAL A 299 12.52 -4.46 0.58
C VAL A 299 13.75 -3.67 1.05
N ALA A 300 13.98 -2.48 0.50
CA ALA A 300 14.99 -1.56 1.03
C ALA A 300 14.57 -0.98 2.39
N GLY A 301 13.26 -0.94 2.67
CA GLY A 301 12.73 -0.59 3.97
C GLY A 301 12.73 0.90 4.28
N LEU A 302 12.78 1.77 3.27
CA LEU A 302 12.84 3.22 3.45
C LEU A 302 11.44 3.82 3.60
N GLN A 303 10.99 4.08 4.82
CA GLN A 303 9.63 4.53 5.10
C GLN A 303 9.62 5.92 5.77
N ILE A 304 8.79 6.84 5.26
CA ILE A 304 8.42 8.04 6.01
C ILE A 304 7.28 7.72 6.97
N VAL A 305 7.31 8.30 8.16
CA VAL A 305 6.28 8.12 9.20
C VAL A 305 5.45 9.40 9.36
N THR A 306 6.09 10.56 9.24
CA THR A 306 5.44 11.87 9.20
C THR A 306 5.91 12.68 7.98
N ALA A 307 5.26 13.83 7.77
CA ALA A 307 5.38 14.62 6.56
C ALA A 307 6.85 14.95 6.20
N ALA A 308 7.16 14.80 4.91
CA ALA A 308 8.47 14.89 4.28
C ALA A 308 9.57 14.03 4.94
N GLY A 309 9.21 13.06 5.78
CA GLY A 309 10.18 12.26 6.51
C GLY A 309 10.79 12.97 7.73
N GLN A 310 10.09 13.95 8.31
CA GLN A 310 10.49 14.55 9.60
C GLN A 310 10.71 13.48 10.67
N THR A 311 9.85 12.45 10.63
CA THR A 311 10.13 11.15 11.24
C THR A 311 10.11 10.03 10.22
N TRP A 312 11.00 9.06 10.39
CA TRP A 312 11.24 7.99 9.41
C TRP A 312 11.52 6.63 10.08
N ARG A 313 11.48 5.58 9.26
CA ARG A 313 11.80 4.20 9.64
C ARG A 313 12.61 3.53 8.55
N VAL A 314 13.76 2.95 8.92
CA VAL A 314 14.62 2.14 8.02
C VAL A 314 14.54 0.68 8.45
N ALA A 315 13.86 -0.15 7.66
CA ALA A 315 13.54 -1.53 8.03
C ALA A 315 13.68 -2.50 6.84
N PRO A 316 14.91 -2.83 6.42
CA PRO A 316 15.14 -3.67 5.25
C PRO A 316 14.59 -5.10 5.43
N GLN A 317 13.94 -5.62 4.38
CA GLN A 317 13.42 -6.98 4.33
C GLN A 317 13.88 -7.66 3.04
N LEU A 318 15.07 -8.26 3.10
CA LEU A 318 15.71 -8.84 1.91
C LEU A 318 15.01 -10.09 1.37
N GLY A 319 14.32 -10.86 2.22
CA GLY A 319 13.87 -12.20 1.84
C GLY A 319 15.07 -13.06 1.43
N ASP A 320 15.11 -13.48 0.17
CA ASP A 320 16.20 -14.27 -0.42
C ASP A 320 17.20 -13.42 -1.24
N LEU A 321 17.02 -12.10 -1.31
CA LEU A 321 17.94 -11.20 -2.00
C LEU A 321 19.26 -11.06 -1.24
N GLN A 322 20.37 -10.97 -1.99
CA GLN A 322 21.70 -10.76 -1.41
C GLN A 322 22.02 -9.28 -1.20
N ARG A 323 21.41 -8.40 -1.99
CA ARG A 323 21.60 -6.96 -1.92
C ARG A 323 20.35 -6.24 -2.39
N VAL A 324 20.06 -5.10 -1.76
CA VAL A 324 19.13 -4.08 -2.27
C VAL A 324 19.78 -2.70 -2.12
N ASP A 325 19.52 -1.84 -3.09
CA ASP A 325 19.98 -0.46 -3.13
C ASP A 325 18.80 0.38 -3.62
N ALA A 326 18.37 1.34 -2.81
CA ALA A 326 17.25 2.21 -3.15
C ALA A 326 17.40 3.57 -2.47
N GLY A 327 16.74 4.56 -3.06
CA GLY A 327 16.61 5.87 -2.46
C GLY A 327 15.55 6.72 -3.14
N TYR A 328 15.15 7.77 -2.47
CA TYR A 328 14.27 8.81 -2.99
C TYR A 328 14.51 10.11 -2.24
N GLN A 329 13.97 11.20 -2.77
CA GLN A 329 14.14 12.53 -2.20
C GLN A 329 12.80 13.07 -1.70
N THR A 330 12.86 13.80 -0.59
CA THR A 330 11.77 14.64 -0.07
C THR A 330 12.24 16.10 -0.04
N PRO A 331 11.36 17.06 0.28
CA PRO A 331 11.79 18.44 0.52
C PRO A 331 12.83 18.61 1.64
N LEU A 332 12.95 17.65 2.58
CA LEU A 332 13.96 17.68 3.63
C LEU A 332 15.33 17.15 3.16
N GLY A 333 15.37 16.38 2.08
CA GLY A 333 16.60 15.81 1.53
C GLY A 333 16.44 14.34 1.11
N ASP A 334 17.58 13.69 0.90
CA ASP A 334 17.65 12.33 0.37
C ASP A 334 17.50 11.28 1.48
N PHE A 335 16.72 10.25 1.16
CA PHE A 335 16.64 8.99 1.90
C PHE A 335 17.28 7.91 1.02
N ALA A 336 18.29 7.21 1.52
CA ALA A 336 18.94 6.14 0.78
C ALA A 336 19.34 4.99 1.72
N ALA A 337 19.29 3.77 1.20
CA ALA A 337 19.76 2.58 1.89
C ALA A 337 20.37 1.59 0.91
N GLN A 338 21.55 1.09 1.27
CA GLN A 338 22.20 -0.04 0.65
C GLN A 338 22.31 -1.14 1.70
N THR A 339 21.56 -2.23 1.50
CA THR A 339 21.61 -3.39 2.40
C THR A 339 22.21 -4.59 1.70
N ASN A 340 23.12 -5.28 2.38
CA ASN A 340 23.68 -6.56 1.96
C ASN A 340 23.34 -7.64 2.99
N ALA A 341 22.95 -8.83 2.55
CA ALA A 341 22.92 -10.00 3.40
C ALA A 341 24.35 -10.37 3.81
N THR A 342 24.55 -10.74 5.07
CA THR A 342 25.83 -11.25 5.57
C THR A 342 25.69 -12.73 5.96
N GLY A 343 26.77 -13.33 6.47
CA GLY A 343 26.77 -14.75 6.85
C GLY A 343 25.73 -15.07 7.93
N ASN A 344 25.22 -16.30 7.90
CA ASN A 344 24.34 -16.86 8.94
C ASN A 344 23.01 -16.11 9.19
N GLY A 345 22.51 -15.34 8.23
CA GLY A 345 21.25 -14.58 8.38
C GLY A 345 21.43 -13.18 8.97
N GLY A 346 22.67 -12.69 9.04
CA GLY A 346 22.96 -11.29 9.35
C GLY A 346 22.69 -10.35 8.17
N LEU A 347 22.79 -9.04 8.45
CA LEU A 347 22.68 -8.00 7.44
C LEU A 347 23.58 -6.81 7.77
N SER A 348 23.96 -6.06 6.73
CA SER A 348 24.64 -4.77 6.85
C SER A 348 23.96 -3.75 5.97
N THR A 349 23.49 -2.66 6.57
CA THR A 349 22.79 -1.55 5.93
C THR A 349 23.58 -0.27 6.12
N ASP A 350 24.10 0.28 5.04
CA ASP A 350 24.52 1.68 5.00
C ASP A 350 23.30 2.52 4.59
N PHE A 351 22.91 3.49 5.42
CA PHE A 351 21.76 4.35 5.11
C PHE A 351 22.04 5.81 5.44
N SER A 352 21.32 6.70 4.73
CA SER A 352 21.35 8.13 4.94
C SER A 352 19.94 8.69 5.03
N THR A 353 19.71 9.53 6.03
CA THR A 353 18.49 10.33 6.18
C THR A 353 18.86 11.79 6.43
N PRO A 354 17.99 12.77 6.15
CA PRO A 354 18.33 14.19 6.26
C PRO A 354 18.63 14.62 7.70
N ASP A 355 19.63 15.49 7.89
CA ASP A 355 19.92 16.10 9.21
C ASP A 355 18.69 16.86 9.74
N GLY A 356 18.49 16.86 11.07
CA GLY A 356 17.35 17.52 11.71
C GLY A 356 16.04 16.72 11.64
N THR A 357 16.09 15.49 11.15
CA THR A 357 15.01 14.49 11.25
C THR A 357 15.33 13.48 12.37
N GLU A 358 14.36 12.65 12.75
CA GLU A 358 14.56 11.57 13.73
C GLU A 358 13.82 10.29 13.31
N GLY A 359 14.22 9.12 13.76
CA GLY A 359 13.55 7.91 13.34
C GLY A 359 13.91 6.64 14.10
N SER A 360 13.56 5.53 13.48
CA SER A 360 13.86 4.19 13.95
C SER A 360 14.53 3.33 12.89
N VAL A 361 15.34 2.39 13.35
CA VAL A 361 15.88 1.31 12.53
C VAL A 361 15.30 -0.01 13.00
N ALA A 362 15.03 -0.92 12.07
CA ALA A 362 14.51 -2.23 12.41
C ALA A 362 15.09 -3.33 11.54
N ILE A 363 15.20 -4.52 12.12
CA ILE A 363 15.54 -5.74 11.39
C ILE A 363 14.45 -6.78 11.61
N PRO A 364 14.21 -7.70 10.64
CA PRO A 364 13.40 -8.89 10.90
C PRO A 364 13.92 -9.59 12.15
N TYR A 365 13.02 -10.01 13.04
CA TYR A 365 13.44 -10.60 14.30
C TYR A 365 14.32 -11.84 14.04
N PRO A 366 15.58 -11.86 14.51
CA PRO A 366 16.52 -12.88 14.08
C PRO A 366 16.24 -14.22 14.76
N SER A 367 16.56 -15.30 14.05
CA SER A 367 16.44 -16.67 14.56
C SER A 367 17.65 -17.11 15.41
N CYS A 368 18.69 -16.27 15.49
CA CYS A 368 19.95 -16.53 16.16
C CYS A 368 20.22 -15.48 17.25
N ASP A 369 20.97 -15.88 18.28
CA ASP A 369 21.59 -14.90 19.19
C ASP A 369 22.61 -14.08 18.41
N GLY A 370 22.68 -12.78 18.68
CA GLY A 370 23.49 -11.88 17.88
C GLY A 370 23.68 -10.49 18.48
N LEU A 371 24.37 -9.65 17.74
CA LEU A 371 24.58 -8.25 18.11
C LEU A 371 24.07 -7.34 17.00
N LEU A 372 23.19 -6.41 17.34
CA LEU A 372 22.83 -5.30 16.47
C LEU A 372 23.64 -4.08 16.88
N THR A 373 24.43 -3.54 15.95
CA THR A 373 25.21 -2.31 16.16
C THR A 373 24.80 -1.24 15.16
N LEU A 374 24.73 0.00 15.66
CA LEU A 374 24.56 1.19 14.84
C LEU A 374 25.77 2.10 15.04
N THR A 375 26.44 2.46 13.95
CA THR A 375 27.61 3.35 13.94
C THR A 375 27.33 4.52 13.02
N ARG A 376 27.43 5.75 13.53
CA ARG A 376 27.40 6.94 12.69
C ARG A 376 28.68 6.99 11.87
N GLN A 377 28.62 7.20 10.55
CA GLN A 377 29.82 7.05 9.69
C GLN A 377 30.97 8.03 10.00
N VAL A 378 30.69 9.14 10.70
CA VAL A 378 31.73 10.07 11.19
C VAL A 378 32.40 9.63 12.50
N GLU A 379 31.85 8.61 13.16
CA GLU A 379 32.31 8.06 14.43
C GLU A 379 33.01 6.71 14.20
N HIS A 380 33.97 6.39 15.08
CA HIS A 380 34.70 5.11 15.03
C HIS A 380 34.09 4.04 15.94
N GLU A 381 33.21 4.43 16.87
CA GLU A 381 32.56 3.54 17.83
C GLU A 381 31.05 3.48 17.57
N ALA A 382 30.42 2.36 17.94
CA ALA A 382 28.97 2.20 17.81
C ALA A 382 28.24 3.09 18.82
N CYS A 383 27.31 3.92 18.35
CA CYS A 383 26.48 4.76 19.20
C CYS A 383 25.29 3.99 19.79
N VAL A 384 24.89 2.87 19.17
CA VAL A 384 23.90 1.94 19.73
C VAL A 384 24.41 0.51 19.60
N THR A 385 24.25 -0.28 20.65
CA THR A 385 24.53 -1.72 20.68
C THR A 385 23.41 -2.43 21.41
N VAL A 386 22.81 -3.44 20.77
CA VAL A 386 21.72 -4.25 21.33
C VAL A 386 22.08 -5.72 21.22
N GLU A 387 22.19 -6.40 22.37
CA GLU A 387 22.26 -7.85 22.41
C GLU A 387 20.90 -8.44 22.05
N VAL A 388 20.90 -9.35 21.08
CA VAL A 388 19.67 -9.96 20.57
C VAL A 388 19.63 -11.42 20.94
N LYS A 389 18.49 -11.86 21.49
CA LYS A 389 18.20 -13.27 21.73
C LYS A 389 17.37 -13.83 20.60
N GLY A 390 17.92 -14.82 19.91
CA GLY A 390 17.31 -15.43 18.75
C GLY A 390 16.02 -16.14 19.06
N GLN A 391 15.06 -16.04 18.15
CA GLN A 391 13.78 -16.74 18.27
C GLN A 391 13.41 -17.36 16.92
N SER A 392 13.38 -18.68 16.87
CA SER A 392 13.13 -19.46 15.65
C SER A 392 11.74 -19.26 15.02
N GLN A 393 10.81 -18.60 15.73
CA GLN A 393 9.44 -18.33 15.28
C GLN A 393 8.95 -16.91 15.68
N ALA A 394 9.87 -15.98 15.97
CA ALA A 394 9.43 -14.61 16.25
C ALA A 394 8.79 -14.01 14.99
N LYS A 395 7.58 -13.46 15.15
CA LYS A 395 6.94 -12.63 14.15
C LYS A 395 7.27 -11.16 14.46
N GLY A 396 7.47 -10.35 13.43
CA GLY A 396 7.73 -8.92 13.56
C GLY A 396 9.21 -8.55 13.50
N ASN A 397 9.53 -7.37 14.02
CA ASN A 397 10.86 -6.76 13.90
C ASN A 397 11.44 -6.45 15.28
N LEU A 398 12.77 -6.51 15.38
CA LEU A 398 13.51 -5.83 16.43
C LEU A 398 13.70 -4.37 15.98
N GLU A 399 13.24 -3.41 16.79
CA GLU A 399 13.24 -1.99 16.43
C GLU A 399 13.94 -1.13 17.49
N VAL A 400 14.77 -0.20 17.03
CA VAL A 400 15.50 0.78 17.83
C VAL A 400 15.09 2.16 17.37
N ALA A 401 14.50 2.96 18.26
CA ALA A 401 14.02 4.31 17.97
C ALA A 401 14.92 5.39 18.58
N GLY A 402 14.64 6.66 18.26
CA GLY A 402 15.38 7.82 18.76
C GLY A 402 16.72 8.02 18.04
N ILE A 403 16.78 7.64 16.76
CA ILE A 403 17.96 7.81 15.91
C ILE A 403 17.86 9.15 15.20
N ASP A 404 18.80 10.06 15.45
CA ASP A 404 18.88 11.32 14.72
C ASP A 404 19.21 11.10 13.24
N GLY A 405 18.78 12.01 12.38
CA GLY A 405 19.13 12.05 10.97
C GLY A 405 20.64 12.07 10.72
N GLY A 406 21.06 11.46 9.61
CA GLY A 406 22.46 11.45 9.18
C GLY A 406 22.85 10.16 8.47
N LEU A 407 24.17 9.91 8.37
CA LEU A 407 24.75 8.74 7.73
C LEU A 407 25.14 7.69 8.77
N TYR A 408 24.62 6.48 8.60
CA TYR A 408 24.84 5.38 9.52
C TYR A 408 25.15 4.08 8.81
N ARG A 409 25.84 3.21 9.53
CA ARG A 409 25.98 1.80 9.25
C ARG A 409 25.28 1.01 10.35
N MET A 410 24.25 0.27 9.99
CA MET A 410 23.59 -0.73 10.83
C MET A 410 24.12 -2.12 10.46
N VAL A 411 24.52 -2.90 11.45
CA VAL A 411 24.99 -4.28 11.25
C VAL A 411 24.33 -5.18 12.27
N PHE A 412 23.75 -6.29 11.80
CA PHE A 412 23.36 -7.40 12.64
C PHE A 412 24.16 -8.64 12.24
N GLU A 413 24.81 -9.26 13.22
CA GLU A 413 25.54 -10.52 13.05
C GLU A 413 25.12 -11.54 14.10
N CYS A 414 24.86 -12.77 13.66
CA CYS A 414 24.70 -13.90 14.57
C CYS A 414 26.01 -14.19 15.28
N GLN A 415 25.95 -14.41 16.58
CA GLN A 415 27.08 -14.94 17.34
C GLN A 415 27.25 -16.44 17.01
N SER A 416 28.50 -16.86 16.83
CA SER A 416 28.89 -18.23 16.49
C SER A 416 28.75 -19.20 17.65
#